data_AF-A0A366SGU3-F1
#
_entry.id   AF-A0A366SGU3-F1
#
_cell.length_a   1.000
_cell.length_b   1.000
_cell.length_c   1.000
_cell.angle_alpha   90.00
_cell.angle_beta   90.00
_cell.angle_gamma   90.00
#
_symmetry.space_group_name_H-M   'P 1'
#
loop_
_entity.id
_entity.type
_entity.pdbx_description
1 polymer ?
#
loop_
_entity_poly.entity_id
_entity_poly.type
_entity_poly.pdbx_seq_one_letter_code
_entity_poly.pdbx_strand_id
1 'polypeptide(L)' 'MVYVLSIDNEPLMPCSNVIARLLLKQGKAKVKYREPFTIKLTYETTTYTQPLTLGVDTGS' A
#
# COMPACT_ATOMS: atom_id res chain seq x y z
N MET A 1 6.31 -7.30 -6.16
CA MET A 1 5.58 -6.81 -4.96
C MET A 1 6.02 -5.37 -4.76
N VAL A 2 5.09 -4.43 -4.68
CA VAL A 2 5.40 -2.99 -4.60
C VAL A 2 4.90 -2.45 -3.27
N TYR A 3 5.77 -1.77 -2.53
CA TYR A 3 5.38 -1.11 -1.29
C TYR A 3 4.57 0.15 -1.60
N VAL A 4 3.52 0.38 -0.82
CA VAL A 4 2.62 1.52 -1.00
C VAL A 4 2.64 2.35 0.27
N LEU A 5 2.82 3.66 0.12
CA LEU A 5 2.67 4.63 1.19
C LEU A 5 1.42 5.47 0.96
N SER A 6 0.72 5.80 2.04
CA SER A 6 -0.35 6.80 2.05
C SER A 6 0.20 8.21 1.77
N ILE A 7 -0.68 9.19 1.60
CA ILE A 7 -0.30 10.60 1.46
C ILE A 7 0.44 11.12 2.71
N ASP A 8 0.15 10.55 3.89
CA ASP A 8 0.78 10.85 5.17
C ASP A 8 2.09 10.10 5.41
N ASN A 9 2.53 9.30 4.43
CA ASN A 9 3.69 8.39 4.51
C ASN A 9 3.49 7.16 5.40
N GLU A 10 2.25 6.80 5.71
CA GLU A 10 1.98 5.55 6.42
C GLU A 10 2.05 4.35 5.48
N PRO A 11 2.64 3.23 5.88
CA PRO A 11 2.70 2.02 5.06
C PRO A 11 1.30 1.41 4.89
N LEU A 12 0.92 1.17 3.64
CA LEU A 12 -0.30 0.46 3.26
C LEU A 12 0.02 -0.97 2.79
N MET A 13 -1.04 -1.75 2.56
CA MET A 13 -0.88 -3.06 1.96
C MET A 13 -0.13 -2.97 0.63
N PRO A 14 0.93 -3.77 0.45
CA PRO A 14 1.68 -3.82 -0.79
C PRO A 14 0.79 -4.32 -1.93
N CYS A 15 1.01 -3.81 -3.13
CA CYS A 15 0.21 -4.14 -4.29
C CYS A 15 1.02 -4.89 -5.35
N SER A 16 0.32 -5.44 -6.34
CA SER A 16 0.95 -6.07 -7.50
C SER A 16 1.60 -5.03 -8.40
N ASN A 17 2.63 -5.43 -9.15
CA ASN A 17 3.34 -4.54 -10.08
C ASN A 17 2.38 -3.93 -11.14
N VAL A 18 1.32 -4.65 -11.50
CA VAL A 18 0.29 -4.21 -12.46
C VAL A 18 -0.51 -3.04 -11.90
N ILE A 19 -0.97 -3.14 -10.64
CA ILE A 19 -1.71 -2.07 -9.95
C ILE A 19 -0.82 -0.84 -9.77
N ALA A 20 0.43 -1.02 -9.33
CA ALA A 20 1.38 0.07 -9.18
C ALA A 20 1.58 0.84 -10.49
N ARG A 21 1.76 0.13 -11.61
CA ARG A 21 1.90 0.74 -12.93
C ARG A 21 0.65 1.51 -13.35
N LEU A 22 -0.54 0.98 -13.07
CA LEU A 22 -1.81 1.65 -13.39
C LEU A 22 -1.95 2.95 -12.58
N LEU A 23 -1.66 2.92 -11.28
CA LEU A 23 -1.71 4.09 -10.41
C LEU A 23 -0.71 5.18 -10.84
N LEU A 24 0.50 4.80 -11.23
CA LEU A 24 1.51 5.71 -11.78
C LEU A 24 1.05 6.33 -13.10
N LYS A 25 0.49 5.53 -14.02
CA LYS A 25 -0.05 6.03 -15.30
C LYS A 25 -1.24 6.97 -15.13
N GLN A 26 -2.08 6.72 -14.13
CA GLN A 26 -3.23 7.57 -13.80
C GLN A 26 -2.85 8.84 -13.02
N GLY A 27 -1.56 9.02 -12.66
CA GLY A 27 -1.12 10.16 -11.84
C GLY A 27 -1.61 10.12 -10.39
N LYS A 28 -2.11 8.97 -9.93
CA LYS A 28 -2.64 8.74 -8.57
C LYS A 28 -1.57 8.33 -7.56
N ALA A 29 -0.38 8.01 -8.04
CA ALA A 29 0.77 7.67 -7.22
C ALA A 29 2.04 8.26 -7.83
N LYS A 30 3.08 8.41 -7.01
CA LYS A 30 4.43 8.81 -7.41
C LYS A 30 5.45 7.83 -6.84
N VAL A 31 6.54 7.60 -7.57
CA VAL A 31 7.64 6.76 -7.06
C VAL A 31 8.34 7.52 -5.92
N LYS A 32 8.44 6.88 -4.75
CA LYS A 32 9.14 7.43 -3.57
C LYS A 32 10.53 6.82 -3.42
N TYR A 33 10.64 5.50 -3.56
CA TYR A 33 11.90 4.76 -3.51
C TYR A 33 11.98 3.79 -4.68
N ARG A 34 13.19 3.59 -5.22
CA ARG A 34 13.44 2.63 -6.30
C ARG A 34 13.78 1.24 -5.77
N GLU A 35 14.42 1.16 -4.60
CA GLU A 35 14.80 -0.09 -3.96
C GLU A 35 14.69 0.04 -2.42
N PRO A 36 13.82 -0.75 -1.77
CA PRO A 36 12.75 -1.54 -2.38
C PRO A 36 11.74 -0.62 -3.12
N PHE A 37 11.22 -1.08 -4.25
CA PHE A 37 10.35 -0.26 -5.10
C PHE A 37 9.07 0.14 -4.36
N THR A 38 8.92 1.44 -4.11
CA THR A 38 7.88 2.02 -3.27
C THR A 38 7.18 3.17 -3.98
N ILE A 39 5.85 3.12 -4.03
CA ILE A 39 5.02 4.21 -4.53
C ILE A 39 4.29 4.90 -3.39
N LYS A 40 4.08 6.21 -3.51
CA LYS A 40 3.29 7.02 -2.58
C LYS A 40 2.03 7.50 -3.28
N LEU A 41 0.87 7.31 -2.66
CA LEU A 41 -0.40 7.82 -3.16
C LEU A 41 -0.45 9.34 -3.06
N THR A 42 -1.10 9.98 -4.02
CA THR A 42 -1.24 11.46 -4.08
C THR A 42 -2.64 11.95 -3.73
N TYR A 43 -3.49 11.05 -3.25
CA TYR A 43 -4.86 11.33 -2.85
C TYR A 43 -5.12 10.69 -1.49
N GLU A 44 -6.03 11.28 -0.72
CA GLU A 44 -6.52 10.64 0.49
C GLU A 44 -7.30 9.39 0.12
N THR A 45 -6.82 8.25 0.61
CA THR A 45 -7.52 6.97 0.51
C THR A 45 -8.01 6.62 1.89
N THR A 46 -9.21 6.05 1.98
CA THR A 46 -9.56 5.31 3.18
C THR A 46 -8.57 4.16 3.29
N THR A 47 -7.92 4.07 4.43
CA THR A 47 -6.96 3.03 4.78
C THR A 47 -7.68 1.68 4.65
N TYR A 48 -7.48 0.99 3.52
CA TYR A 48 -7.87 -0.42 3.37
C TYR A 48 -6.83 -1.27 4.12
N THR A 49 -6.63 -0.97 5.40
CA THR A 49 -5.98 -1.90 6.31
C THR A 49 -6.99 -3.01 6.53
N GLN A 50 -6.65 -4.26 6.19
CA GLN A 50 -7.39 -5.36 6.79
C GLN A 50 -7.30 -5.15 8.31
N PRO A 51 -8.42 -5.03 9.04
CA PRO A 51 -8.36 -5.34 10.45
C PRO A 51 -7.88 -6.78 10.51
N LEU A 52 -6.62 -6.98 10.92
CA LEU A 52 -6.15 -8.30 11.27
C LEU A 52 -6.92 -8.66 12.54
N THR A 53 -8.11 -9.24 12.37
CA THR A 53 -8.77 -9.95 13.46
C THR A 53 -7.92 -11.19 13.68
N LEU A 54 -6.84 -11.02 14.44
CA LEU A 54 -6.10 -12.13 15.01
C LEU A 54 -7.07 -12.76 16.01
N GLY A 55 -7.94 -13.65 15.52
CA GLY A 55 -8.63 -14.61 16.35
C GLY A 55 -7.55 -15.48 16.96
N VAL A 56 -7.03 -15.05 18.10
CA VAL A 56 -6.15 -15.86 18.94
C VAL A 56 -7.03 -17.01 19.41
N ASP A 57 -6.96 -18.14 18.70
CA ASP A 57 -7.49 -19.40 19.20
C ASP A 57 -6.59 -19.82 20.36
N THR A 58 -6.99 -19.47 21.58
CA THR A 58 -6.48 -20.15 22.78
C THR A 58 -7.14 -21.52 22.86
N GLY A 59 -6.82 -22.39 21.91
CA GLY A 59 -7.11 -23.82 21.99
C GLY A 59 -6.08 -24.46 22.92
N SER A 60 -6.46 -24.65 24.20
CA SER A 60 -5.80 -25.57 25.12
C SER A 60 -6.34 -26.99 24.95
#